data_AF-A0AAJ4EJG9-F1
#
_entry.id   AF-A0AAJ4EJG9-F1
#
_cell.length_a   1.000
_cell.length_b   1.000
_cell.length_c   1.000
_cell.angle_alpha   90.00
_cell.angle_beta   90.00
_cell.angle_gamma   90.00
#
_symmetry.space_group_name_H-M   'P 1'
#
loop_
_entity.id
_entity.type
_entity.pdbx_description
1 polymer ?
#
loop_
_entity_poly.entity_id
_entity_poly.type
_entity_poly.pdbx_seq_one_letter_code
_entity_poly.pdbx_strand_id
1 'polypeptide(L)'
;MDCIVGADHKSAVLTFTEELTKFTIAEKLREQTAEEVVKTIKNIFENRLFKNCIKGIITDQGKEFSKWKEIEKITGSNVYFCDPGSPKLFLYDAII
;
A
#
# COMPACT_ATOMS: atom_id res chain seq x y z
N MET A 1 2.30 2.89 2.12
CA MET A 1 1.74 2.50 0.80
C MET A 1 1.24 3.73 0.06
N ASP A 2 1.50 3.83 -1.24
CA ASP A 2 1.09 4.95 -2.09
C ASP A 2 0.92 4.51 -3.56
N CYS A 3 0.25 5.32 -4.37
CA CYS A 3 0.07 5.12 -5.81
C CYS A 3 0.68 6.29 -6.60
N ILE A 4 1.80 6.03 -7.27
CA ILE A 4 2.41 7.02 -8.17
C ILE A 4 1.66 7.01 -9.49
N VAL A 5 1.05 8.13 -9.85
CA VAL A 5 0.31 8.31 -11.10
C VAL A 5 1.20 8.99 -12.14
N GLY A 6 1.27 8.40 -13.33
CA GLY A 6 2.02 8.95 -14.46
C GLY A 6 1.27 10.06 -15.19
N ALA A 7 1.96 10.68 -16.15
CA ALA A 7 1.39 11.77 -16.94
C ALA A 7 0.06 11.40 -17.60
N ASP A 8 -0.87 12.36 -17.62
CA ASP A 8 -2.24 12.22 -18.13
C ASP A 8 -3.03 11.05 -17.52
N HIS A 9 -2.67 10.57 -16.33
CA HIS A 9 -3.26 9.37 -15.70
C HIS A 9 -3.15 8.10 -16.55
N LYS A 10 -2.17 8.02 -17.47
CA LYS A 10 -1.99 6.88 -18.40
C LYS A 10 -1.29 5.66 -17.79
N SER A 11 -0.75 5.80 -16.59
CA SER A 11 -0.09 4.71 -15.87
C SER A 11 -0.18 4.94 -14.37
N ALA A 12 -0.14 3.86 -13.60
CA ALA A 12 -0.05 3.92 -12.16
C ALA A 12 0.94 2.86 -11.65
N VAL A 13 1.63 3.17 -10.55
CA VAL A 13 2.57 2.27 -9.87
C VAL A 13 2.22 2.24 -8.39
N LEU A 14 1.89 1.06 -7.89
CA LEU A 14 1.70 0.83 -6.46
C LEU A 14 3.06 0.73 -5.78
N THR A 15 3.22 1.41 -4.65
CA THR A 15 4.46 1.41 -3.89
C THR A 15 4.24 1.05 -2.42
N PHE A 16 5.14 0.24 -1.89
CA PHE A 16 5.30 -0.04 -0.46
C PHE A 16 6.70 0.38 -0.06
N THR A 17 6.84 1.23 0.96
CA THR A 17 8.14 1.70 1.43
C THR A 17 8.21 1.52 2.93
N GLU A 18 9.14 0.69 3.39
CA GLU A 18 9.44 0.52 4.81
C GLU A 18 10.18 1.77 5.32
N GLU A 19 9.70 2.36 6.42
CA GLU A 19 10.11 3.71 6.83
C GLU A 19 11.54 3.79 7.38
N LEU A 20 12.10 2.73 7.97
CA LEU A 20 13.44 2.76 8.58
C LEU A 20 14.56 2.50 7.57
N THR A 21 14.45 1.42 6.81
CA THR A 21 15.43 0.95 5.81
C THR A 21 15.23 1.60 4.45
N LYS A 22 14.06 2.24 4.22
CA LYS A 22 13.64 2.77 2.92
C LYS A 22 13.61 1.71 1.82
N PHE A 23 13.46 0.43 2.20
CA PHE A 23 13.25 -0.64 1.24
C PHE A 23 11.89 -0.43 0.55
N THR A 24 11.90 -0.34 -0.78
CA THR A 24 10.72 -0.06 -1.58
C THR A 24 10.40 -1.18 -2.55
N ILE A 25 9.14 -1.62 -2.56
CA ILE A 25 8.54 -2.44 -3.59
C ILE A 25 7.73 -1.51 -4.49
N ALA A 26 7.90 -1.62 -5.81
CA ALA A 26 7.16 -0.84 -6.79
C ALA A 26 6.62 -1.78 -7.88
N GLU A 27 5.29 -1.83 -8.01
CA GLU A 27 4.61 -2.70 -8.97
C GLU A 27 3.68 -1.89 -9.88
N LYS A 28 3.80 -2.07 -11.19
CA LYS A 28 2.97 -1.36 -12.15
C LYS A 28 1.54 -1.89 -12.10
N LEU A 29 0.58 -0.97 -11.94
CA LEU A 29 -0.84 -1.27 -12.05
C LEU A 29 -1.28 -1.20 -13.50
N ARG A 30 -2.25 -2.05 -13.88
CA ARG A 30 -2.94 -1.92 -15.18
C ARG A 30 -3.84 -0.69 -15.20
N GLU A 31 -4.54 -0.45 -14.09
CA GLU A 31 -5.47 0.67 -13.88
C GLU A 31 -5.41 1.08 -12.40
N GLN A 32 -5.68 2.35 -12.08
CA GLN A 32 -5.75 2.87 -10.71
C GLN A 32 -7.12 2.56 -10.08
N THR A 33 -7.39 1.28 -9.86
CA THR A 33 -8.65 0.80 -9.26
C THR A 33 -8.38 -0.02 -8.01
N ALA A 34 -9.34 -0.08 -7.09
CA ALA A 34 -9.20 -0.84 -5.86
C ALA A 34 -9.06 -2.36 -6.12
N GLU A 35 -9.72 -2.86 -7.17
CA GLU A 35 -9.59 -4.23 -7.66
C GLU A 35 -8.15 -4.55 -8.09
N GLU A 36 -7.53 -3.68 -8.90
CA GLU A 36 -6.18 -3.92 -9.38
C GLU A 36 -5.14 -3.78 -8.27
N VAL A 37 -5.35 -2.87 -7.31
CA VAL A 37 -4.53 -2.76 -6.09
C VAL A 37 -4.58 -4.06 -5.30
N VAL A 38 -5.77 -4.57 -4.94
CA VAL A 38 -5.92 -5.83 -4.18
C VAL A 38 -5.26 -7.00 -4.91
N LYS A 39 -5.47 -7.10 -6.22
CA LYS A 39 -4.87 -8.15 -7.05
C LYS A 39 -3.34 -8.07 -7.05
N THR A 40 -2.78 -6.87 -7.17
CA THR A 40 -1.32 -6.66 -7.16
C THR A 40 -0.73 -6.97 -5.79
N ILE A 41 -1.38 -6.54 -4.71
CA ILE A 41 -0.97 -6.87 -3.33
C ILE A 41 -1.02 -8.37 -3.11
N LYS A 42 -2.06 -9.06 -3.58
CA LYS A 42 -2.11 -10.52 -3.50
C LYS A 42 -0.88 -11.16 -4.15
N ASN A 43 -0.49 -10.72 -5.35
CA ASN A 43 0.69 -11.24 -6.04
C ASN A 43 1.99 -10.94 -5.27
N ILE A 44 2.16 -9.73 -4.72
CA ILE A 44 3.34 -9.37 -3.93
C ILE A 44 3.46 -10.26 -2.69
N PHE A 45 2.34 -10.52 -2.00
CA PHE A 45 2.29 -11.25 -0.73
C PHE A 45 2.06 -12.76 -0.88
N GLU A 46 1.94 -13.27 -2.11
CA GLU A 46 2.12 -14.70 -2.39
C GLU A 46 3.54 -15.13 -2.01
N ASN A 47 4.52 -14.23 -2.14
CA ASN A 47 5.86 -14.41 -1.60
C ASN A 47 5.86 -14.24 -0.07
N ARG A 48 6.11 -15.34 0.67
CA ARG A 48 6.03 -15.39 2.14
C ARG A 48 7.05 -14.49 2.86
N LEU A 49 8.07 -13.97 2.17
CA LEU A 49 9.09 -13.12 2.78
C LEU A 49 8.49 -11.85 3.42
N PHE A 50 7.45 -11.26 2.84
CA PHE A 50 6.91 -9.99 3.30
C PHE A 50 5.89 -10.14 4.44
N LYS A 51 5.17 -11.27 4.51
CA LYS A 51 4.06 -11.47 5.46
C LYS A 51 4.44 -11.33 6.93
N ASN A 52 5.67 -11.66 7.30
CA ASN A 52 6.12 -11.59 8.70
C ASN A 52 6.86 -10.29 9.04
N CYS A 53 7.12 -9.44 8.05
CA CYS A 53 7.89 -8.20 8.23
C CYS A 53 6.98 -6.97 8.36
N ILE A 54 5.73 -7.08 7.95
CA ILE A 54 4.76 -5.98 7.94
C ILE A 54 4.04 -5.92 9.29
N LYS A 55 4.20 -4.81 10.02
CA LYS A 55 3.47 -4.59 11.29
C LYS A 55 2.18 -3.81 11.11
N GLY A 56 2.12 -2.96 10.10
CA GLY A 56 0.98 -2.13 9.75
C GLY A 56 1.28 -1.43 8.43
N ILE A 57 0.23 -1.01 7.73
CA ILE A 57 0.31 -0.32 6.44
C ILE A 57 -0.30 1.07 6.61
N ILE A 58 0.44 2.13 6.33
CA ILE A 58 -0.11 3.49 6.28
C ILE A 58 -0.41 3.88 4.84
N THR A 59 -1.56 4.49 4.57
CA THR A 59 -1.94 5.01 3.25
C THR A 59 -2.78 6.28 3.37
N ASP A 60 -2.95 7.02 2.28
CA ASP A 60 -3.94 8.09 2.20
C ASP A 60 -5.37 7.53 2.08
N GLN A 61 -6.37 8.42 2.10
CA GLN A 61 -7.78 8.05 1.92
C GLN A 61 -8.17 7.92 0.43
N GLY A 62 -7.21 7.55 -0.43
CA GLY A 62 -7.42 7.31 -1.86
C GLY A 62 -8.48 6.25 -2.12
N LYS A 63 -9.27 6.44 -3.18
CA LYS A 63 -10.37 5.52 -3.54
C LYS A 63 -9.85 4.17 -4.01
N GLU A 64 -8.65 4.11 -4.56
CA GLU A 64 -7.91 2.90 -4.90
C GLU A 64 -7.60 2.03 -3.67
N PHE A 65 -7.65 2.59 -2.46
CA PHE A 65 -7.46 1.87 -1.20
C PHE A 65 -8.77 1.57 -0.47
N SER A 66 -9.92 1.84 -1.09
CA SER A 66 -11.25 1.62 -0.49
C SER A 66 -11.51 0.16 -0.07
N LYS A 67 -10.80 -0.81 -0.66
CA LYS A 67 -10.84 -2.24 -0.29
C LYS A 67 -9.84 -2.64 0.78
N TRP A 68 -9.45 -1.73 1.66
CA TRP A 68 -8.46 -1.95 2.72
C TRP A 68 -8.70 -3.21 3.58
N LYS A 69 -9.95 -3.60 3.85
CA LYS A 69 -10.25 -4.85 4.60
C LYS A 69 -9.74 -6.11 3.89
N GLU A 70 -9.74 -6.12 2.56
CA GLU A 70 -9.17 -7.22 1.78
C GLU A 70 -7.64 -7.17 1.83
N ILE A 71 -7.07 -5.97 1.81
CA ILE A 71 -5.62 -5.74 1.98
C ILE A 71 -5.17 -6.28 3.35
N GLU A 72 -5.87 -5.96 4.44
CA GLU A 72 -5.56 -6.48 5.78
C GLU A 72 -5.60 -8.01 5.81
N LYS A 73 -6.62 -8.61 5.19
CA LYS A 73 -6.75 -10.07 5.11
C LYS A 73 -5.60 -10.73 4.35
N ILE A 74 -5.10 -10.10 3.28
CA ILE A 74 -4.00 -10.63 2.47
C ILE A 74 -2.65 -10.49 3.20
N THR A 75 -2.44 -9.34 3.80
CA THR A 75 -1.15 -8.94 4.39
C THR A 75 -0.99 -9.45 5.82
N GLY A 76 -2.09 -9.67 6.54
CA GLY A 76 -2.08 -10.02 7.95
C GLY A 76 -1.80 -8.84 8.88
N SER A 77 -1.85 -7.61 8.35
CA SER A 77 -1.50 -6.37 9.06
C SER A 77 -2.62 -5.35 8.92
N ASN A 78 -2.77 -4.47 9.91
CA ASN A 78 -3.79 -3.42 9.87
C ASN A 78 -3.45 -2.33 8.85
N VAL A 79 -4.47 -1.73 8.25
CA VAL A 79 -4.35 -0.56 7.37
C VAL A 79 -4.79 0.68 8.13
N TYR A 80 -3.93 1.68 8.17
CA TYR A 80 -4.14 2.98 8.80
C TYR A 80 -4.20 4.08 7.73
N PHE A 81 -5.03 5.09 8.00
CA PHE A 81 -5.24 6.20 7.09
C PHE A 81 -4.65 7.48 7.66
N CYS A 82 -3.93 8.24 6.83
CA CYS A 82 -3.52 9.59 7.17
C CYS A 82 -4.74 10.52 7.28
N ASP A 83 -4.64 11.52 8.16
CA ASP A 83 -5.60 12.61 8.22
C ASP A 83 -5.48 13.49 6.96
N PRO A 84 -6.59 14.02 6.42
CA PRO A 84 -6.55 14.93 5.29
C PRO A 84 -5.66 16.14 5.57
N GLY A 85 -4.71 16.42 4.67
CA GLY A 85 -3.75 17.52 4.83
C GLY A 85 -2.59 17.24 5.80
N SER A 86 -2.52 16.05 6.40
CA SER A 86 -1.39 15.60 7.21
C SER A 86 -0.80 14.31 6.63
N PRO A 87 0.19 14.40 5.72
CA PRO A 87 0.75 13.23 5.03
C PRO A 87 1.57 12.30 5.93
N LYS A 88 1.71 12.61 7.23
CA LYS A 88 2.48 11.81 8.18
C LYS A 88 1.59 11.36 9.33
N LEU A 89 1.43 10.05 9.44
CA LEU A 89 0.87 9.40 10.61
C LEU A 89 2.04 8.87 11.45
N PHE A 90 2.23 9.41 12.66
CA PHE A 90 3.25 8.93 13.59
C PHE A 90 2.69 7.76 14.41
N LEU A 91 2.58 6.58 13.80
CA LEU A 91 2.30 5.35 14.52
C LEU A 91 3.62 4.60 14.74
N TYR A 92 4.04 4.48 16.00
CA TYR A 92 5.23 3.73 16.40
C TYR A 92 5.14 2.22 16.03
N ASP A 93 3.95 1.73 15.69
CA ASP A 93 3.68 0.33 15.36
C ASP A 93 3.44 0.05 13.86
N ALA A 94 3.37 1.08 13.02
CA ALA A 94 3.18 0.90 11.58
C ALA A 94 4.53 0.99 10.87
N ILE A 95 4.99 -0.12 10.28
CA ILE A 95 6.36 -0.25 9.78
C ILE A 95 6.42 -0.43 8.25
N ILE A 96 5.31 -0.45 7.50
CA ILE A 96 5.35 -0.42 6.01
C ILE A 96 4.26 0.52 5.42
#